data_AF-B8EPV2-F1
#
_entry.id   AF-B8EPV2-F1
#
_cell.length_a   1.000
_cell.length_b   1.000
_cell.length_c   1.000
_cell.angle_alpha   90.00
_cell.angle_beta   90.00
_cell.angle_gamma   90.00
#
_symmetry.space_group_name_H-M   'P 1'
#
loop_
_entity.id
_entity.type
_entity.pdbx_description
1 polymer ?
#
loop_
_entity_poly.entity_id
_entity_poly.type
_entity_poly.pdbx_seq_one_letter_code
_entity_poly.pdbx_strand_id
1 'polypeptide(L)'
;MNFVEPGRRAIGTSAPLQRSEGGARLSARWISGGTRLHALRQTSPCRIFFPRRNDPAVLEAILVNSSGGLVEGDRISISVEVGCGATVIMRTQAAEKIYRSLTRETVIATELVIGRGGFLDWRPQEAILFDGARLSRSQSFVVEADSRFLSGEVVIFGRIARGETFAHGELRDAVTVRCGGRLLFADRLRLGGEVAALRHARFGLGGSAGLASILYFGPGAARLLPFARARAEQRCGGATLVNGILLARFLHPDETRLRGAAAEFLDELSLEIATTHSRDAA
;
A
#
# COMPACT_ATOMS: atom_id res chain seq x y z
N MET A 1 50.74 -11.49 47.59
CA MET A 1 49.34 -11.88 47.29
C MET A 1 48.95 -11.17 46.02
N ASN A 2 48.83 -11.92 44.91
CA ASN A 2 48.51 -11.38 43.59
C ASN A 2 47.01 -11.12 43.48
N PHE A 3 46.61 -9.87 43.27
CA PHE A 3 45.26 -9.53 42.83
C PHE A 3 45.20 -9.70 41.31
N VAL A 4 44.47 -10.72 40.86
CA VAL A 4 44.15 -10.95 39.45
C VAL A 4 42.88 -10.17 39.13
N GLU A 5 42.94 -9.25 38.18
CA GLU A 5 41.77 -8.53 37.67
C GLU A 5 40.76 -9.50 37.03
N PRO A 6 39.44 -9.32 37.23
CA PRO A 6 38.44 -10.11 36.54
C PRO A 6 38.42 -9.72 35.05
N GLY A 7 38.87 -10.64 34.20
CA GLY A 7 38.87 -10.49 32.76
C GLY A 7 37.49 -10.14 32.20
N ARG A 8 37.40 -9.03 31.47
CA ARG A 8 36.27 -8.71 30.61
C ARG A 8 36.11 -9.85 29.58
N ARG A 9 35.11 -10.71 29.77
CA ARG A 9 34.65 -11.59 28.69
C ARG A 9 34.12 -10.70 27.56
N ALA A 10 34.87 -10.62 26.47
CA ALA A 10 34.34 -10.16 25.21
C ALA A 10 33.16 -11.07 24.85
N ILE A 11 31.96 -10.49 24.76
CA ILE A 11 30.78 -11.18 24.23
C ILE A 11 31.03 -11.31 22.73
N GLY A 12 31.75 -12.37 22.36
CA GLY A 12 32.13 -12.70 21.00
C GLY A 12 30.94 -13.23 20.21
N THR A 13 30.81 -12.71 19.00
CA THR A 13 29.90 -13.10 17.91
C THR A 13 28.41 -12.89 18.16
N SER A 14 27.90 -11.75 17.66
CA SER A 14 26.48 -11.45 17.51
C SER A 14 25.81 -12.59 16.76
N ALA A 15 24.93 -13.34 17.43
CA ALA A 15 23.95 -14.17 16.74
C ALA A 15 23.24 -13.32 15.66
N PRO A 16 22.88 -13.89 14.51
CA PRO A 16 22.14 -13.14 13.50
C PRO A 16 20.86 -12.61 14.16
N LEU A 17 20.66 -11.29 14.08
CA LEU A 17 19.46 -10.68 14.64
C LEU A 17 18.22 -11.28 13.93
N GLN A 18 17.21 -11.64 14.71
CA GLN A 18 15.97 -12.22 14.17
C GLN A 18 15.35 -11.27 13.14
N ARG A 19 14.98 -11.80 11.97
CA ARG A 19 14.28 -11.07 10.91
C ARG A 19 12.98 -11.75 10.57
N SER A 20 11.98 -10.93 10.25
CA SER A 20 10.70 -11.41 9.78
C SER A 20 10.80 -11.68 8.28
N GLU A 21 10.71 -12.95 7.91
CA GLU A 21 10.43 -13.37 6.54
C GLU A 21 9.08 -14.09 6.55
N GLY A 22 8.09 -13.48 5.91
CA GLY A 22 6.72 -13.98 5.97
C GLY A 22 5.78 -13.20 5.10
N GLY A 23 4.49 -13.35 5.37
CA GLY A 23 3.48 -12.88 4.44
C GLY A 23 2.13 -13.55 4.54
N ALA A 24 1.23 -13.14 3.66
CA ALA A 24 -0.10 -13.69 3.53
C ALA A 24 -0.48 -13.88 2.06
N ARG A 25 -1.18 -14.97 1.76
CA ARG A 25 -1.79 -15.25 0.47
C ARG A 25 -3.27 -15.55 0.68
N LEU A 26 -4.12 -14.81 -0.02
CA LEU A 26 -5.56 -14.99 -0.04
C LEU A 26 -6.03 -15.20 -1.48
N SER A 27 -6.88 -16.21 -1.69
CA SER A 27 -7.62 -16.39 -2.93
C SER A 27 -9.11 -16.44 -2.62
N ALA A 28 -9.92 -15.72 -3.38
CA ALA A 28 -11.37 -15.70 -3.26
C ALA A 28 -12.03 -16.00 -4.60
N ARG A 29 -13.18 -16.68 -4.58
CA ARG A 29 -13.92 -17.05 -5.79
C ARG A 29 -15.42 -16.81 -5.61
N TRP A 30 -16.11 -16.58 -6.71
CA TRP A 30 -17.57 -16.58 -6.73
C TRP A 30 -18.10 -18.02 -6.68
N ILE A 31 -18.83 -18.36 -5.62
CA ILE A 31 -19.39 -19.69 -5.39
C ILE A 31 -20.81 -19.54 -4.85
N SER A 32 -21.77 -20.19 -5.51
CA SER A 32 -23.17 -20.28 -5.06
C SER A 32 -23.81 -18.93 -4.69
N GLY A 33 -23.63 -17.93 -5.56
CA GLY A 33 -24.25 -16.60 -5.41
C GLY A 33 -23.49 -15.65 -4.47
N GLY A 34 -22.22 -15.90 -4.18
CA GLY A 34 -21.42 -14.95 -3.43
C GLY A 34 -19.91 -15.18 -3.49
N THR A 35 -19.14 -14.21 -3.00
CA THR A 35 -17.68 -14.34 -2.91
C THR A 35 -17.32 -15.12 -1.65
N ARG A 36 -16.49 -16.15 -1.79
CA ARG A 36 -16.03 -17.02 -0.70
C ARG A 36 -14.51 -17.17 -0.72
N LEU A 37 -13.94 -17.32 0.47
CA LEU A 37 -12.53 -17.67 0.62
C LEU A 37 -12.27 -19.05 -0.01
N HIS A 38 -11.34 -19.11 -0.96
CA HIS A 38 -10.94 -20.33 -1.65
C HIS A 38 -9.64 -20.91 -1.06
N ALA A 39 -8.65 -20.06 -0.81
CA ALA A 39 -7.40 -20.46 -0.19
C ALA A 39 -6.84 -19.36 0.71
N LEU A 40 -6.21 -19.76 1.82
CA LEU A 40 -5.54 -18.87 2.74
C LEU A 40 -4.23 -19.50 3.21
N ARG A 41 -3.12 -18.78 3.05
CA ARG A 41 -1.84 -19.08 3.69
C ARG A 41 -1.37 -17.83 4.41
N GLN A 42 -0.92 -17.98 5.64
CA GLN A 42 -0.38 -16.88 6.42
C GLN A 42 0.80 -17.35 7.26
N THR A 43 1.78 -16.49 7.40
CA THR A 43 3.01 -16.72 8.16
C THR A 43 3.34 -15.47 8.93
N SER A 44 3.98 -15.63 10.09
CA SER A 44 4.39 -14.48 10.92
C SER A 44 5.20 -13.47 10.10
N PRO A 45 4.95 -12.16 10.22
CA PRO A 45 4.06 -11.51 11.19
C PRO A 45 2.64 -11.23 10.65
N CYS A 46 2.28 -11.71 9.46
CA CYS A 46 1.01 -11.39 8.82
C CYS A 46 -0.13 -12.31 9.28
N ARG A 47 -1.29 -11.73 9.58
CA ARG A 47 -2.55 -12.43 9.83
C ARG A 47 -3.70 -11.78 9.06
N ILE A 48 -4.66 -12.58 8.61
CA ILE A 48 -5.88 -12.08 7.96
C ILE A 48 -7.09 -12.44 8.79
N PHE A 49 -7.94 -11.44 9.05
CA PHE A 49 -9.23 -11.59 9.72
C PHE A 49 -10.38 -11.30 8.74
N PHE A 50 -11.51 -11.95 8.96
CA PHE A 50 -12.69 -11.87 8.09
C PHE A 50 -13.90 -11.37 8.88
N PRO A 51 -14.17 -10.06 8.92
CA PRO A 51 -15.37 -9.55 9.55
C PRO A 51 -16.62 -10.09 8.84
N ARG A 52 -17.69 -10.32 9.60
CA ARG A 52 -18.97 -10.75 9.02
C ARG A 52 -19.61 -9.58 8.27
N ARG A 53 -20.02 -9.83 7.02
CA ARG A 53 -20.84 -8.92 6.23
C ARG A 53 -22.18 -9.58 5.91
N ASN A 54 -23.22 -8.75 5.81
CA ASN A 54 -24.55 -9.21 5.41
C ASN A 54 -24.67 -9.42 3.89
N ASP A 55 -23.80 -8.77 3.11
CA ASP A 55 -23.76 -8.92 1.66
C ASP A 55 -22.87 -10.12 1.26
N PRO A 56 -23.46 -11.22 0.75
CA PRO A 56 -22.69 -12.40 0.35
C PRO A 56 -21.86 -12.17 -0.91
N ALA A 57 -22.09 -11.10 -1.68
CA ALA A 57 -21.34 -10.79 -2.89
C ALA A 57 -19.91 -10.32 -2.59
N VAL A 58 -19.63 -9.85 -1.36
CA VAL A 58 -18.37 -9.23 -0.98
C VAL A 58 -17.67 -10.01 0.13
N LEU A 59 -16.41 -10.40 -0.09
CA LEU A 59 -15.53 -10.87 0.98
C LEU A 59 -14.68 -9.70 1.48
N GLU A 60 -14.85 -9.33 2.75
CA GLU A 60 -13.94 -8.39 3.40
C GLU A 60 -12.87 -9.13 4.17
N ALA A 61 -11.63 -8.69 3.99
CA ALA A 61 -10.44 -9.22 4.61
C ALA A 61 -9.62 -8.09 5.22
N ILE A 62 -9.11 -8.34 6.42
CA ILE A 62 -8.36 -7.38 7.22
C ILE A 62 -6.97 -7.96 7.48
N LEU A 63 -5.97 -7.40 6.82
CA LEU A 63 -4.56 -7.77 6.98
C LEU A 63 -3.96 -7.04 8.17
N VAL A 64 -3.31 -7.79 9.05
CA VAL A 64 -2.63 -7.28 10.25
C VAL A 64 -1.18 -7.74 10.24
N ASN A 65 -0.25 -6.79 10.37
CA ASN A 65 1.13 -7.06 10.71
C ASN A 65 1.30 -6.99 12.24
N SER A 66 1.64 -8.11 12.88
CA SER A 66 1.74 -8.21 14.34
C SER A 66 3.13 -7.88 14.91
N SER A 67 4.08 -7.40 14.09
CA SER A 67 5.46 -7.09 14.52
C SER A 67 5.63 -5.76 15.25
N GLY A 68 4.65 -4.86 15.18
CA GLY A 68 4.78 -3.48 15.68
C GLY A 68 5.51 -2.54 14.72
N GLY A 69 6.05 -3.09 13.63
CA GLY A 69 6.68 -2.42 12.49
C GLY A 69 7.91 -3.21 12.03
N LEU A 70 8.40 -2.86 10.84
CA LEU A 70 9.44 -3.60 10.16
C LEU A 70 10.81 -2.98 10.37
N VAL A 71 11.80 -3.83 10.59
CA VAL A 71 13.21 -3.45 10.77
C VAL A 71 14.06 -3.88 9.58
N GLU A 72 15.31 -3.44 9.56
CA GLU A 72 16.23 -3.68 8.44
C GLU A 72 16.32 -5.17 8.06
N GLY A 73 16.13 -5.52 6.79
CA GLY A 73 16.23 -6.91 6.33
C GLY A 73 14.95 -7.74 6.48
N ASP A 74 13.88 -7.21 7.08
CA ASP A 74 12.57 -7.88 7.05
C ASP A 74 12.02 -7.94 5.62
N ARG A 75 11.30 -9.02 5.30
CA ARG A 75 10.69 -9.29 3.99
C ARG A 75 9.26 -9.75 4.17
N ILE A 76 8.33 -8.97 3.63
CA ILE A 76 6.89 -9.24 3.67
C ILE A 76 6.38 -9.46 2.25
N SER A 77 5.72 -10.61 2.03
CA SER A 77 5.08 -10.95 0.75
C SER A 77 3.58 -11.08 0.90
N ILE A 78 2.81 -10.29 0.16
CA ILE A 78 1.36 -10.29 0.19
C ILE A 78 0.84 -10.68 -1.19
N SER A 79 -0.07 -11.64 -1.26
CA SER A 79 -0.71 -12.06 -2.51
C SER A 79 -2.22 -12.11 -2.33
N VAL A 80 -2.95 -11.44 -3.22
CA VAL A 80 -4.42 -11.46 -3.25
C VAL A 80 -4.87 -11.85 -4.66
N GLU A 81 -5.65 -12.92 -4.75
CA GLU A 81 -6.25 -13.40 -5.99
C GLU A 81 -7.77 -13.30 -5.89
N VAL A 82 -8.35 -12.49 -6.76
CA VAL A 82 -9.80 -12.32 -6.90
C VAL A 82 -10.22 -13.06 -8.16
N GLY A 83 -10.93 -14.17 -7.99
CA GLY A 83 -11.43 -14.99 -9.10
C GLY A 83 -12.50 -14.29 -9.93
N CYS A 84 -12.91 -14.94 -11.04
CA CYS A 84 -13.92 -14.40 -11.94
C CYS A 84 -15.21 -14.01 -11.20
N GLY A 85 -15.68 -12.78 -11.42
CA GLY A 85 -16.89 -12.21 -10.79
C GLY A 85 -16.83 -12.03 -9.27
N ALA A 86 -15.73 -12.40 -8.60
CA ALA A 86 -15.58 -12.23 -7.16
C ALA A 86 -15.32 -10.76 -6.80
N THR A 87 -15.73 -10.37 -5.60
CA THR A 87 -15.44 -9.04 -5.04
C THR A 87 -14.75 -9.18 -3.69
N VAL A 88 -13.56 -8.59 -3.57
CA VAL A 88 -12.78 -8.57 -2.34
C VAL A 88 -12.52 -7.12 -1.93
N ILE A 89 -12.78 -6.81 -0.66
CA ILE A 89 -12.29 -5.59 -0.02
C ILE A 89 -11.19 -6.00 0.94
N MET A 90 -9.98 -5.48 0.74
CA MET A 90 -8.82 -5.77 1.57
C MET A 90 -8.32 -4.48 2.21
N ARG A 91 -8.25 -4.46 3.55
CA ARG A 91 -7.77 -3.33 4.34
C ARG A 91 -6.65 -3.75 5.28
N THR A 92 -5.84 -2.81 5.75
CA THR A 92 -4.99 -3.02 6.93
C THR A 92 -5.53 -2.26 8.14
N GLN A 93 -5.22 -2.72 9.35
CA GLN A 93 -5.72 -2.09 10.60
C GLN A 93 -4.83 -0.98 11.14
N ALA A 94 -3.56 -0.99 10.77
CA ALA A 94 -2.56 -0.12 11.35
C ALA A 94 -1.56 0.33 10.30
N ALA A 95 -1.01 1.52 10.55
CA ALA A 95 0.12 2.04 9.81
C ALA A 95 1.32 1.08 9.87
N GLU A 96 1.95 0.87 8.72
CA GLU A 96 3.18 0.10 8.63
C GLU A 96 4.36 1.00 8.99
N LYS A 97 5.02 0.74 10.12
CA LYS A 97 6.14 1.55 10.59
C LYS A 97 7.43 0.95 10.06
N ILE A 98 8.20 1.73 9.30
CA ILE A 98 9.51 1.29 8.82
C ILE A 98 10.58 1.95 9.66
N TYR A 99 11.29 1.13 10.44
CA TYR A 99 12.32 1.60 11.34
C TYR A 99 13.61 1.93 10.58
N ARG A 100 14.50 2.66 11.28
CA ARG A 100 15.85 2.96 10.81
C ARG A 100 16.59 1.68 10.41
N SER A 101 17.33 1.77 9.32
CA SER A 101 18.23 0.73 8.88
C SER A 101 19.67 1.22 8.86
N LEU A 102 20.59 0.37 9.31
CA LEU A 102 22.03 0.65 9.23
C LEU A 102 22.63 0.12 7.92
N THR A 103 22.10 -0.98 7.39
CA THR A 103 22.69 -1.67 6.25
C THR A 103 21.66 -2.16 5.23
N ARG A 104 20.70 -2.99 5.67
CA ARG A 104 19.81 -3.75 4.77
C ARG A 104 18.47 -3.06 4.56
N GLU A 105 17.93 -3.16 3.36
CA GLU A 105 16.56 -2.71 3.11
C GLU A 105 15.53 -3.64 3.76
N THR A 106 14.41 -3.06 4.16
CA THR A 106 13.14 -3.75 4.39
C THR A 106 12.44 -3.90 3.05
N VAL A 107 11.87 -5.07 2.77
CA VAL A 107 11.19 -5.37 1.50
C VAL A 107 9.72 -5.69 1.74
N ILE A 108 8.83 -5.03 0.99
CA ILE A 108 7.40 -5.33 0.96
C ILE A 108 7.00 -5.57 -0.49
N ALA A 109 6.59 -6.80 -0.82
CA ALA A 109 6.11 -7.18 -2.15
C ALA A 109 4.64 -7.57 -2.10
N THR A 110 3.82 -6.89 -2.90
CA THR A 110 2.38 -7.13 -2.99
C THR A 110 1.99 -7.50 -4.43
N GLU A 111 1.39 -8.67 -4.60
CA GLU A 111 0.89 -9.18 -5.87
C GLU A 111 -0.63 -9.30 -5.84
N LEU A 112 -1.30 -8.63 -6.77
CA LEU A 112 -2.75 -8.50 -6.81
C LEU A 112 -3.23 -8.98 -8.18
N VAL A 113 -3.96 -10.09 -8.20
CA VAL A 113 -4.47 -10.71 -9.43
C VAL A 113 -6.00 -10.61 -9.42
N ILE A 114 -6.57 -10.01 -10.46
CA ILE A 114 -8.01 -9.81 -10.59
C ILE A 114 -8.48 -10.45 -11.89
N GLY A 115 -9.22 -11.54 -11.75
CA GLY A 115 -9.85 -12.27 -12.85
C GLY A 115 -11.01 -11.51 -13.49
N ARG A 116 -11.51 -12.06 -14.60
CA ARG A 116 -12.57 -11.44 -15.41
C ARG A 116 -13.78 -11.00 -14.59
N GLY A 117 -14.20 -9.74 -14.75
CA GLY A 117 -15.34 -9.18 -14.01
C GLY A 117 -15.15 -9.09 -12.49
N GLY A 118 -13.99 -9.49 -11.95
CA GLY A 118 -13.68 -9.40 -10.54
C GLY A 118 -13.43 -7.96 -10.11
N PHE A 119 -13.62 -7.68 -8.82
CA PHE A 119 -13.33 -6.38 -8.23
C PHE A 119 -12.47 -6.52 -6.97
N LEU A 120 -11.35 -5.80 -6.94
CA LEU A 120 -10.51 -5.64 -5.75
C LEU A 120 -10.54 -4.20 -5.26
N ASP A 121 -10.94 -3.99 -4.02
CA ASP A 121 -10.75 -2.74 -3.31
C ASP A 121 -9.60 -2.90 -2.29
N TRP A 122 -8.41 -2.39 -2.64
CA TRP A 122 -7.17 -2.51 -1.88
C TRP A 122 -6.85 -1.21 -1.16
N ARG A 123 -7.05 -1.18 0.17
CA ARG A 123 -6.90 0.03 0.99
C ARG A 123 -6.04 -0.22 2.23
N PRO A 124 -4.72 -0.39 2.09
CA PRO A 124 -3.84 -0.37 3.24
C PRO A 124 -3.84 1.03 3.86
N GLN A 125 -3.60 1.07 5.16
CA GLN A 125 -3.20 2.27 5.86
C GLN A 125 -1.82 2.77 5.42
N GLU A 126 -1.43 3.92 5.95
CA GLU A 126 -0.17 4.57 5.65
C GLU A 126 1.07 3.74 6.01
N ALA A 127 2.11 3.87 5.20
CA ALA A 127 3.47 3.51 5.59
C ALA A 127 4.17 4.74 6.20
N ILE A 128 4.69 4.62 7.42
CA ILE A 128 5.41 5.70 8.11
C ILE A 128 6.90 5.37 8.10
N LEU A 129 7.69 6.16 7.38
CA LEU A 129 9.15 6.01 7.31
C LEU A 129 9.82 6.78 8.44
N PHE A 130 10.52 6.09 9.34
CA PHE A 130 11.33 6.76 10.38
C PHE A 130 12.64 7.27 9.76
N ASP A 131 13.30 8.23 10.41
CA ASP A 131 14.54 8.77 9.89
C ASP A 131 15.65 7.71 9.82
N GLY A 132 16.23 7.55 8.63
CA GLY A 132 17.19 6.50 8.28
C GLY A 132 16.55 5.19 7.81
N ALA A 133 15.23 5.13 7.59
CA ALA A 133 14.58 3.94 7.01
C ALA A 133 15.10 3.65 5.59
N ARG A 134 15.17 2.36 5.24
CA ARG A 134 15.54 1.87 3.89
C ARG A 134 14.45 0.91 3.42
N LEU A 135 13.48 1.40 2.64
CA LEU A 135 12.32 0.63 2.15
C LEU A 135 12.42 0.37 0.65
N SER A 136 12.20 -0.88 0.26
CA SER A 136 11.88 -1.29 -1.11
C SER A 136 10.49 -1.91 -1.13
N ARG A 137 9.51 -1.18 -1.68
CA ARG A 137 8.11 -1.58 -1.78
C ARG A 137 7.73 -1.74 -3.24
N SER A 138 7.05 -2.84 -3.56
CA SER A 138 6.52 -3.09 -4.90
C SER A 138 5.09 -3.61 -4.85
N GLN A 139 4.25 -3.08 -5.72
CA GLN A 139 2.87 -3.51 -5.92
C GLN A 139 2.63 -3.83 -7.40
N SER A 140 2.18 -5.05 -7.67
CA SER A 140 1.91 -5.52 -9.02
C SER A 140 0.45 -5.94 -9.15
N PHE A 141 -0.28 -5.25 -10.03
CA PHE A 141 -1.63 -5.59 -10.44
C PHE A 141 -1.58 -6.35 -11.76
N VAL A 142 -2.18 -7.55 -11.79
CA VAL A 142 -2.46 -8.32 -12.99
C VAL A 142 -3.96 -8.37 -13.16
N VAL A 143 -4.46 -7.75 -14.21
CA VAL A 143 -5.89 -7.56 -14.47
C VAL A 143 -6.31 -8.28 -15.75
N GLU A 144 -7.53 -8.80 -15.77
CA GLU A 144 -8.18 -9.35 -16.96
C GLU A 144 -9.28 -8.41 -17.51
N ALA A 145 -9.89 -8.80 -18.63
CA ALA A 145 -11.02 -8.09 -19.22
C ALA A 145 -12.16 -7.87 -18.19
N ASP A 146 -12.75 -6.68 -18.21
CA ASP A 146 -13.85 -6.25 -17.35
C ASP A 146 -13.58 -6.31 -15.84
N SER A 147 -12.35 -6.65 -15.44
CA SER A 147 -11.93 -6.59 -14.05
C SER A 147 -11.77 -5.15 -13.60
N ARG A 148 -11.83 -4.95 -12.29
CA ARG A 148 -11.74 -3.65 -11.66
C ARG A 148 -10.81 -3.72 -10.47
N PHE A 149 -10.09 -2.63 -10.22
CA PHE A 149 -9.52 -2.41 -8.90
C PHE A 149 -9.60 -0.94 -8.51
N LEU A 150 -9.73 -0.71 -7.20
CA LEU A 150 -9.49 0.57 -6.55
C LEU A 150 -8.36 0.36 -5.55
N SER A 151 -7.36 1.22 -5.56
CA SER A 151 -6.18 1.14 -4.69
C SER A 151 -5.90 2.49 -4.07
N GLY A 152 -5.66 2.54 -2.76
CA GLY A 152 -5.26 3.75 -2.05
C GLY A 152 -4.01 3.52 -1.21
N GLU A 153 -2.95 4.30 -1.48
CA GLU A 153 -1.66 4.19 -0.78
C GLU A 153 -1.25 5.53 -0.21
N VAL A 154 -0.73 5.53 1.02
CA VAL A 154 -0.18 6.73 1.67
C VAL A 154 1.20 6.41 2.22
N VAL A 155 2.16 7.29 1.96
CA VAL A 155 3.49 7.26 2.59
C VAL A 155 3.70 8.55 3.37
N ILE A 156 4.05 8.41 4.64
CA ILE A 156 4.38 9.51 5.54
C ILE A 156 5.89 9.53 5.81
N PHE A 157 6.48 10.72 5.73
CA PHE A 157 7.92 10.94 5.76
C PHE A 157 8.40 11.43 7.13
N GLY A 158 8.36 10.55 8.12
CA GLY A 158 8.78 10.79 9.50
C GLY A 158 7.66 10.61 10.52
N ARG A 159 8.01 10.50 11.80
CA ARG A 159 7.04 10.61 12.89
C ARG A 159 6.78 12.08 13.20
N ILE A 160 5.97 12.73 12.38
CA ILE A 160 5.76 14.19 12.42
C ILE A 160 5.19 14.64 13.77
N ALA A 161 4.23 13.90 14.32
CA ALA A 161 3.69 14.14 15.66
C ALA A 161 4.76 14.06 16.80
N ARG A 162 5.94 13.49 16.53
CA ARG A 162 7.09 13.44 17.46
C ARG A 162 8.25 14.35 17.03
N GLY A 163 8.05 15.24 16.07
CA GLY A 163 9.08 16.15 15.55
C GLY A 163 10.15 15.46 14.69
N GLU A 164 9.93 14.21 14.26
CA GLU A 164 10.86 13.52 13.37
C GLU A 164 10.45 13.72 11.91
N THR A 165 11.44 14.00 11.07
CA THR A 165 11.31 14.07 9.62
C THR A 165 12.25 13.06 8.97
N PHE A 166 11.79 12.38 7.92
CA PHE A 166 12.63 11.50 7.10
C PHE A 166 13.62 12.32 6.26
N ALA A 167 14.79 12.62 6.82
CA ALA A 167 15.87 13.40 6.22
C ALA A 167 16.97 12.52 5.62
N HIS A 168 17.12 11.30 6.14
CA HIS A 168 18.10 10.29 5.73
C HIS A 168 17.38 8.98 5.42
N GLY A 169 17.92 8.22 4.47
CA GLY A 169 17.42 6.88 4.16
C GLY A 169 17.22 6.63 2.67
N GLU A 170 16.43 5.61 2.36
CA GLU A 170 16.08 5.25 1.00
C GLU A 170 14.63 4.78 0.91
N LEU A 171 13.89 5.28 -0.07
CA LEU A 171 12.59 4.77 -0.46
C LEU A 171 12.66 4.40 -1.94
N ARG A 172 12.28 3.16 -2.25
CA ARG A 172 11.93 2.71 -3.59
C ARG A 172 10.50 2.22 -3.51
N ASP A 173 9.58 2.90 -4.19
CA ASP A 173 8.18 2.53 -4.24
C ASP A 173 7.75 2.35 -5.70
N ALA A 174 7.24 1.18 -6.02
CA ALA A 174 7.02 0.76 -7.39
C ALA A 174 5.62 0.17 -7.56
N VAL A 175 4.80 0.79 -8.42
CA VAL A 175 3.49 0.26 -8.81
C VAL A 175 3.52 -0.17 -10.27
N THR A 176 2.97 -1.33 -10.59
CA THR A 176 2.86 -1.83 -11.97
C THR A 176 1.47 -2.40 -12.21
N VAL A 177 0.88 -2.10 -13.37
CA VAL A 177 -0.40 -2.67 -13.80
C VAL A 177 -0.22 -3.33 -15.16
N ARG A 178 -0.58 -4.61 -15.28
CA ARG A 178 -0.53 -5.38 -16.52
C ARG A 178 -1.87 -6.00 -16.87
N CYS A 179 -2.23 -5.96 -18.15
CA CYS A 179 -3.42 -6.64 -18.70
C CYS A 179 -3.00 -7.51 -19.88
N GLY A 180 -3.30 -8.82 -19.84
CA GLY A 180 -2.91 -9.77 -20.89
C GLY A 180 -1.40 -9.75 -21.20
N GLY A 181 -0.56 -9.63 -20.16
CA GLY A 181 0.90 -9.51 -20.29
C GLY A 181 1.42 -8.13 -20.72
N ARG A 182 0.55 -7.24 -21.22
CA ARG A 182 0.91 -5.87 -21.63
C ARG A 182 0.98 -4.93 -20.43
N LEU A 183 2.06 -4.15 -20.34
CA LEU A 183 2.20 -3.08 -19.35
C LEU A 183 1.24 -1.92 -19.68
N LEU A 184 0.33 -1.61 -18.77
CA LEU A 184 -0.58 -0.46 -18.90
C LEU A 184 -0.04 0.76 -18.16
N PHE A 185 0.50 0.56 -16.97
CA PHE A 185 0.96 1.63 -16.09
C PHE A 185 2.15 1.18 -15.24
N ALA A 186 3.10 2.10 -15.06
CA ALA A 186 4.22 1.94 -14.15
C ALA A 186 4.50 3.29 -13.45
N ASP A 187 4.63 3.23 -12.14
CA ASP A 187 5.04 4.35 -11.29
C ASP A 187 6.24 3.94 -10.45
N ARG A 188 7.25 4.80 -10.37
CA ARG A 188 8.50 4.55 -9.66
C ARG A 188 8.89 5.81 -8.89
N LEU A 189 8.66 5.80 -7.59
CA LEU A 189 9.17 6.82 -6.69
C LEU A 189 10.49 6.33 -6.09
N ARG A 190 11.55 7.12 -6.27
CA ARG A 190 12.83 6.88 -5.60
C ARG A 190 13.26 8.12 -4.83
N LEU A 191 13.46 7.96 -3.53
CA LEU A 191 14.10 8.95 -2.67
C LEU A 191 15.36 8.32 -2.08
N GLY A 192 16.50 8.97 -2.25
CA GLY A 192 17.80 8.51 -1.72
C GLY A 192 18.89 9.52 -2.04
N GLY A 193 20.02 9.44 -1.33
CA GLY A 193 21.04 10.49 -1.39
C GLY A 193 20.58 11.73 -0.63
N GLU A 194 20.45 12.86 -1.31
CA GLU A 194 19.99 14.15 -0.76
C GLU A 194 18.48 14.18 -0.48
N VAL A 195 17.99 13.25 0.35
CA VAL A 195 16.55 13.06 0.65
C VAL A 195 15.91 14.34 1.16
N ALA A 196 16.56 15.04 2.09
CA ALA A 196 16.06 16.31 2.60
C ALA A 196 15.87 17.35 1.48
N ALA A 197 16.84 17.50 0.57
CA ALA A 197 16.73 18.45 -0.54
C ALA A 197 15.59 18.06 -1.50
N LEU A 198 15.50 16.79 -1.88
CA LEU A 198 14.43 16.28 -2.75
C LEU A 198 13.03 16.47 -2.15
N ARG A 199 12.91 16.32 -0.82
CA ARG A 199 11.65 16.56 -0.12
C ARG A 199 11.22 18.02 -0.14
N HIS A 200 12.15 18.95 0.03
CA HIS A 200 11.84 20.39 0.07
C HIS A 200 11.77 21.04 -1.31
N ALA A 201 12.38 20.43 -2.33
CA ALA A 201 12.32 20.92 -3.69
C ALA A 201 10.87 20.96 -4.21
N ARG A 202 10.49 22.07 -4.87
CA ARG A 202 9.15 22.24 -5.46
C ARG A 202 8.82 21.19 -6.52
N PHE A 203 9.80 20.74 -7.28
CA PHE A 203 9.64 19.66 -8.27
C PHE A 203 9.56 18.27 -7.63
N GLY A 204 9.97 18.15 -6.37
CA GLY A 204 9.90 16.92 -5.58
C GLY A 204 8.62 16.89 -4.77
N LEU A 205 8.76 16.87 -3.43
CA LEU A 205 7.60 16.77 -2.53
C LEU A 205 7.16 18.12 -1.95
N GLY A 206 7.83 19.22 -2.30
CA GLY A 206 7.41 20.58 -1.93
C GLY A 206 7.27 20.82 -0.42
N GLY A 207 8.05 20.13 0.41
CA GLY A 207 7.97 20.21 1.88
C GLY A 207 6.82 19.40 2.50
N SER A 208 6.20 18.49 1.74
CA SER A 208 5.07 17.70 2.23
C SER A 208 5.46 16.68 3.30
N ALA A 209 4.51 16.46 4.21
CA ALA A 209 4.55 15.42 5.24
C ALA A 209 4.47 14.01 4.64
N GLY A 210 3.77 13.87 3.52
CA GLY A 210 3.54 12.59 2.87
C GLY A 210 3.06 12.74 1.44
N LEU A 211 2.89 11.59 0.78
CA LEU A 211 2.29 11.44 -0.53
C LEU A 211 1.18 10.39 -0.44
N ALA A 212 0.00 10.72 -0.95
CA ALA A 212 -1.04 9.73 -1.22
C ALA A 212 -1.19 9.51 -2.74
N SER A 213 -1.32 8.25 -3.15
CA SER A 213 -1.61 7.86 -4.53
C SER A 213 -2.82 6.93 -4.56
N ILE A 214 -3.83 7.29 -5.35
CA ILE A 214 -5.05 6.53 -5.51
C ILE A 214 -5.18 6.13 -6.98
N LEU A 215 -5.33 4.85 -7.24
CA LEU A 215 -5.45 4.30 -8.59
C LEU A 215 -6.79 3.58 -8.74
N TYR A 216 -7.44 3.80 -9.87
CA TYR A 216 -8.60 3.04 -10.30
C TYR A 216 -8.40 2.50 -11.72
N PHE A 217 -8.74 1.23 -11.90
CA PHE A 217 -8.88 0.59 -13.20
C PHE A 217 -10.27 -0.04 -13.29
N GLY A 218 -10.91 0.11 -14.44
CA GLY A 218 -12.19 -0.52 -14.71
C GLY A 218 -12.90 0.07 -15.92
N PRO A 219 -13.97 -0.58 -16.39
CA PRO A 219 -14.87 0.00 -17.37
C PRO A 219 -15.34 1.40 -16.92
N GLY A 220 -15.33 2.36 -17.85
CA GLY A 220 -15.79 3.71 -17.55
C GLY A 220 -14.84 4.60 -16.75
N ALA A 221 -13.60 4.18 -16.46
CA ALA A 221 -12.61 5.00 -15.73
C ALA A 221 -12.44 6.42 -16.30
N ALA A 222 -12.49 6.58 -17.63
CA ALA A 222 -12.43 7.89 -18.28
C ALA A 222 -13.61 8.81 -17.93
N ARG A 223 -14.81 8.26 -17.72
CA ARG A 223 -16.01 9.02 -17.34
C ARG A 223 -15.92 9.57 -15.92
N LEU A 224 -15.15 8.90 -15.05
CA LEU A 224 -14.91 9.33 -13.68
C LEU A 224 -13.88 10.47 -13.57
N LEU A 225 -13.12 10.77 -14.63
CA LEU A 225 -12.04 11.75 -14.57
C LEU A 225 -12.49 13.18 -14.19
N PRO A 226 -13.58 13.75 -14.73
CA PRO A 226 -14.04 15.07 -14.32
C PRO A 226 -14.41 15.13 -12.83
N PHE A 227 -15.10 14.11 -12.33
CA PHE A 227 -15.41 13.96 -10.90
C PHE A 227 -14.13 13.88 -10.07
N ALA A 228 -13.20 13.01 -10.44
CA ALA A 228 -11.95 12.83 -9.73
C ALA A 228 -11.10 14.10 -9.70
N ARG A 229 -11.04 14.88 -10.80
CA ARG A 229 -10.33 16.16 -10.82
C ARG A 229 -10.93 17.16 -9.85
N ALA A 230 -12.25 17.37 -9.93
CA ALA A 230 -12.94 18.32 -9.07
C ALA A 230 -12.75 17.97 -7.58
N ARG A 231 -12.87 16.68 -7.21
CA ARG A 231 -12.70 16.23 -5.83
C ARG A 231 -11.24 16.26 -5.35
N ALA A 232 -10.28 16.02 -6.24
CA ALA A 232 -8.87 16.08 -5.90
C ALA A 232 -8.41 17.53 -5.69
N GLU A 233 -8.80 18.45 -6.58
CA GLU A 233 -8.43 19.88 -6.51
C GLU A 233 -8.91 20.55 -5.22
N GLN A 234 -10.12 20.20 -4.75
CA GLN A 234 -10.67 20.65 -3.47
C GLN A 234 -9.81 20.26 -2.26
N ARG A 235 -8.89 19.29 -2.43
CA ARG A 235 -8.10 18.66 -1.38
C ARG A 235 -6.60 18.75 -1.64
N CYS A 236 -6.16 19.77 -2.39
CA CYS A 236 -4.76 19.98 -2.76
C CYS A 236 -4.13 18.79 -3.50
N GLY A 237 -4.94 18.05 -4.25
CA GLY A 237 -4.52 16.96 -5.12
C GLY A 237 -4.76 17.26 -6.59
N GLY A 238 -4.38 16.31 -7.43
CA GLY A 238 -4.69 16.33 -8.86
C GLY A 238 -5.02 14.93 -9.36
N ALA A 239 -5.83 14.85 -10.42
CA ALA A 239 -6.21 13.59 -11.04
C ALA A 239 -5.99 13.58 -12.56
N THR A 240 -5.56 12.44 -13.08
CA THR A 240 -5.29 12.21 -14.50
C THR A 240 -5.69 10.80 -14.92
N LEU A 241 -5.74 10.54 -16.22
CA LEU A 241 -6.00 9.24 -16.80
C LEU A 241 -4.83 8.85 -17.70
N VAL A 242 -4.22 7.68 -17.46
CA VAL A 242 -3.10 7.17 -18.24
C VAL A 242 -3.41 5.73 -18.64
N ASN A 243 -3.54 5.46 -19.94
CA ASN A 243 -3.79 4.11 -20.48
C ASN A 243 -4.95 3.36 -19.79
N GLY A 244 -6.03 4.08 -19.45
CA GLY A 244 -7.19 3.51 -18.76
C GLY A 244 -7.06 3.39 -17.23
N ILE A 245 -5.95 3.86 -16.65
CA ILE A 245 -5.75 3.98 -15.20
C ILE A 245 -6.03 5.41 -14.78
N LEU A 246 -7.05 5.59 -13.94
CA LEU A 246 -7.29 6.85 -13.27
C LEU A 246 -6.35 6.94 -12.07
N LEU A 247 -5.53 7.99 -12.02
CA LEU A 247 -4.57 8.25 -10.97
C LEU A 247 -4.92 9.58 -10.31
N ALA A 248 -5.08 9.59 -8.99
CA ALA A 248 -5.12 10.80 -8.19
C ALA A 248 -3.93 10.83 -7.22
N ARG A 249 -3.32 12.00 -7.04
CA ARG A 249 -2.20 12.22 -6.13
C ARG A 249 -2.45 13.40 -5.23
N PHE A 250 -2.03 13.27 -3.97
CA PHE A 250 -2.19 14.29 -2.94
C PHE A 250 -0.87 14.49 -2.20
N LEU A 251 -0.54 15.75 -1.97
CA LEU A 251 0.62 16.19 -1.21
C LEU A 251 0.14 17.23 -0.21
N HIS A 252 0.58 17.12 1.04
CA HIS A 252 0.20 18.08 2.07
C HIS A 252 1.29 18.14 3.15
N PRO A 253 1.60 19.34 3.72
CA PRO A 253 2.59 19.49 4.81
C PRO A 253 2.11 18.96 6.18
N ASP A 254 0.82 18.70 6.32
CA ASP A 254 0.19 18.10 7.50
C ASP A 254 -0.30 16.68 7.18
N GLU A 255 0.19 15.69 7.92
CA GLU A 255 -0.12 14.26 7.72
C GLU A 255 -1.58 13.90 8.01
N THR A 256 -2.24 14.61 8.92
CA THR A 256 -3.64 14.36 9.28
C THR A 256 -4.55 14.85 8.17
N ARG A 257 -4.29 16.04 7.64
CA ARG A 257 -5.02 16.56 6.47
C ARG A 257 -4.80 15.72 5.22
N LEU A 258 -3.57 15.24 4.99
CA LEU A 258 -3.28 14.33 3.88
C LEU A 258 -4.11 13.04 3.97
N ARG A 259 -4.10 12.38 5.13
CA ARG A 259 -4.82 11.12 5.33
C ARG A 259 -6.32 11.30 5.23
N GLY A 260 -6.86 12.38 5.82
CA GLY A 260 -8.27 12.74 5.68
C GLY A 260 -8.67 12.96 4.22
N ALA A 261 -7.90 13.78 3.48
CA ALA A 261 -8.13 14.05 2.07
C ALA A 261 -8.12 12.76 1.21
N ALA A 262 -7.13 11.89 1.42
CA ALA A 262 -7.02 10.63 0.70
C ALA A 262 -8.17 9.67 1.04
N ALA A 263 -8.53 9.53 2.31
CA ALA A 263 -9.62 8.66 2.76
C ALA A 263 -10.98 9.12 2.21
N GLU A 264 -11.30 10.41 2.34
CA GLU A 264 -12.54 10.97 1.82
C GLU A 264 -12.63 10.83 0.29
N PHE A 265 -11.56 11.14 -0.43
CA PHE A 265 -11.54 10.98 -1.89
C PHE A 265 -11.76 9.51 -2.29
N LEU A 266 -11.12 8.58 -1.58
CA LEU A 266 -11.22 7.15 -1.85
C LEU A 266 -12.65 6.64 -1.62
N ASP A 267 -13.30 7.09 -0.55
CA ASP A 267 -14.70 6.77 -0.24
C ASP A 267 -15.67 7.37 -1.27
N GLU A 268 -15.51 8.64 -1.62
CA GLU A 268 -16.30 9.32 -2.65
C GLU A 268 -16.16 8.63 -4.02
N LEU A 269 -14.92 8.31 -4.42
CA LEU A 269 -14.66 7.61 -5.68
C LEU A 269 -15.23 6.19 -5.67
N SER A 270 -15.13 5.48 -4.56
CA SER A 270 -15.72 4.14 -4.41
C SER A 270 -17.23 4.14 -4.57
N LEU A 271 -17.91 5.14 -3.99
CA LEU A 271 -19.35 5.31 -4.15
C LEU A 271 -19.70 5.61 -5.62
N GLU A 272 -18.95 6.50 -6.26
CA GLU A 272 -19.17 6.88 -7.66
C GLU A 272 -18.92 5.71 -8.64
N ILE A 273 -17.95 4.84 -8.35
CA ILE A 273 -17.73 3.60 -9.09
C ILE A 273 -18.95 2.69 -8.99
N ALA A 274 -19.52 2.53 -7.79
CA ALA A 274 -20.67 1.68 -7.56
C ALA A 274 -21.93 2.21 -8.28
N THR A 275 -22.17 3.53 -8.25
CA THR A 275 -23.31 4.16 -8.94
C THR A 275 -23.19 4.07 -10.45
N THR A 276 -22.00 4.31 -11.01
CA THR A 276 -21.75 4.22 -12.46
C THR A 276 -21.94 2.79 -12.97
N HIS A 277 -21.42 1.80 -12.23
CA HIS A 277 -21.57 0.40 -12.60
C HIS A 277 -23.03 -0.07 -12.59
N SER A 278 -23.85 0.42 -11.65
CA SER A 278 -25.27 0.09 -11.62
C SER A 278 -26.04 0.64 -12.81
N ARG A 279 -25.63 1.77 -13.38
CA ARG A 279 -26.26 2.37 -14.57
C ARG A 279 -25.88 1.65 -15.86
N ASP A 280 -24.66 1.15 -15.95
CA ASP A 280 -24.18 0.40 -17.14
C ASP A 280 -24.76 -1.03 -17.19
N ALA A 281 -25.31 -1.53 -16.08
CA ALA A 281 -25.93 -2.85 -15.97
C ALA A 281 -27.45 -2.87 -16.16
N ALA A 282 -28.09 -1.70 -16.30
CA ALA A 282 -29.53 -1.49 -16.49
C ALA A 282 -29.84 -1.12 -17.94
#